data_AF-A0A956XSZ6-F1
#
_entry.id   AF-A0A956XSZ6-F1
#
_cell.length_a   1.000
_cell.length_b   1.000
_cell.length_c   1.000
_cell.angle_alpha   90.00
_cell.angle_beta   90.00
_cell.angle_gamma   90.00
#
_symmetry.space_group_name_H-M   'P 1'
#
loop_
_entity.id
_entity.type
_entity.pdbx_description
1 polymer ?
#
loop_
_entity_poly.entity_id
_entity_poly.type
_entity_poly.pdbx_seq_one_letter_code
_entity_poly.pdbx_strand_id
1 'polypeptide(L)'
;DAAATGDLDITDPLLLIGDGQGKTIIDGNDLDRVFHILNMQAIESYDVWELPMITSMTIQGGNAPYGGGVLHSSHIDFMLHLVTLRDNYAYGQHPCGQSAGAAAYSADVMLLLVETIVTENRTPSTDISTHYGALGGYIELWISSVVNNQTDWAYVVDNSTCIDQIIGGGISSSVIANNSGGVAYLFRVLQSVLSSTLTQNGAGVVIGYPEPVFPYLYETEFSRVTIADNNAYGLRFPQPTPIRLINSIISGHSQDCDVVDALASDPDFKVASWSEEYNLISDDSCPLSGSTHLVNTDPELLPLADNGGLTLTRAVASTSPAIGAIPDCNFAGLDQRGALPPSTDCTIGAYEYNGRGSDFPPSTYISSNPQEGEYGDFLLSKYLYIEFDKQMYNPPGDTDPDDVTNLDNYLLVKSGTDAGFQTSACGGDIQTNEIVVPISNLTYGEPWFGNYADLETIDIFGGNAFIEISPQAVGGSEYYLPAGDYTFYVCDNVRDLKGVHLDGDGDDYSGGHYAYTFTNLRLPRPHVVSVSAYVGNNRISTISPGRNLTSSV
;
A
#
# COMPACT_ATOMS: atom_id res chain seq x y z
N ASP A 1 23.71 -21.50 2.72
CA ASP A 1 25.06 -22.08 3.02
C ASP A 1 25.33 -23.30 2.15
N ALA A 2 25.18 -23.10 0.83
CA ALA A 2 25.00 -24.17 -0.15
C ALA A 2 23.82 -25.09 0.21
N ALA A 3 22.72 -24.51 0.72
CA ALA A 3 21.51 -25.21 1.14
C ALA A 3 21.74 -26.34 2.17
N ALA A 4 22.77 -26.24 3.00
CA ALA A 4 23.23 -27.35 3.82
C ALA A 4 22.25 -27.69 4.95
N THR A 5 21.47 -26.71 5.41
CA THR A 5 20.49 -26.86 6.49
C THR A 5 19.04 -26.90 6.04
N GLY A 6 18.75 -26.56 4.78
CA GLY A 6 17.45 -26.79 4.14
C GLY A 6 16.86 -25.62 3.37
N ASP A 7 17.53 -24.47 3.34
CA ASP A 7 17.11 -23.30 2.59
C ASP A 7 17.25 -23.43 1.07
N LEU A 8 16.43 -22.67 0.34
CA LEU A 8 16.57 -22.52 -1.11
C LEU A 8 17.52 -21.38 -1.43
N ASP A 9 18.74 -21.75 -1.83
CA ASP A 9 19.75 -20.80 -2.32
C ASP A 9 19.40 -20.33 -3.74
N ILE A 10 19.24 -19.02 -3.93
CA ILE A 10 19.13 -18.38 -5.24
C ILE A 10 20.46 -17.68 -5.55
N THR A 11 21.20 -18.21 -6.51
CA THR A 11 22.56 -17.75 -6.86
C THR A 11 22.65 -16.94 -8.15
N ASP A 12 21.60 -16.97 -8.97
CA ASP A 12 21.54 -16.34 -10.27
C ASP A 12 20.25 -15.51 -10.39
N PRO A 13 20.28 -14.37 -11.09
CA PRO A 13 19.07 -13.58 -11.31
C PRO A 13 17.97 -14.42 -11.95
N LEU A 14 16.79 -14.44 -11.34
CA LEU A 14 15.64 -15.17 -11.85
C LEU A 14 14.33 -14.49 -11.48
N LEU A 15 13.29 -14.86 -12.23
CA LEU A 15 11.90 -14.54 -11.94
C LEU A 15 11.20 -15.82 -11.47
N LEU A 16 10.75 -15.83 -10.21
CA LEU A 16 9.99 -16.93 -9.63
C LEU A 16 8.54 -16.51 -9.44
N ILE A 17 7.62 -17.12 -10.20
CA ILE A 17 6.20 -16.76 -10.22
C ILE A 17 5.37 -17.88 -9.60
N GLY A 18 4.54 -17.56 -8.62
CA GLY A 18 3.50 -18.45 -8.10
C GLY A 18 2.13 -18.18 -8.73
N ASP A 19 1.20 -19.11 -8.53
CA ASP A 19 -0.19 -19.02 -9.04
C ASP A 19 -1.09 -18.12 -8.15
N GLY A 20 -0.50 -17.42 -7.18
CA GLY A 20 -1.15 -16.53 -6.22
C GLY A 20 -0.81 -16.87 -4.76
N GLN A 21 -0.87 -15.87 -3.89
CA GLN A 21 -0.52 -15.97 -2.46
C GLN A 21 -1.26 -17.09 -1.71
N GLY A 22 -2.50 -17.40 -2.09
CA GLY A 22 -3.30 -18.47 -1.49
C GLY A 22 -3.19 -19.84 -2.18
N LYS A 23 -2.39 -19.96 -3.24
CA LYS A 23 -2.27 -21.20 -4.05
C LYS A 23 -0.85 -21.77 -3.99
N THR A 24 0.16 -20.93 -4.20
CA THR A 24 1.56 -21.33 -4.13
C THR A 24 2.10 -21.00 -2.74
N ILE A 25 2.51 -22.04 -2.00
CA ILE A 25 3.05 -21.92 -0.65
C ILE A 25 4.39 -22.65 -0.61
N ILE A 26 5.45 -21.92 -0.24
CA ILE A 26 6.76 -22.50 0.07
C ILE A 26 6.95 -22.44 1.57
N ASP A 27 7.07 -23.61 2.20
CA ASP A 27 7.08 -23.79 3.65
C ASP A 27 8.43 -24.39 4.10
N GLY A 28 9.17 -23.65 4.94
CA GLY A 28 10.43 -24.09 5.55
C GLY A 28 10.25 -25.16 6.64
N ASN A 29 9.01 -25.38 7.10
CA ASN A 29 8.62 -26.39 8.09
C ASN A 29 9.49 -26.35 9.37
N ASP A 30 9.82 -25.14 9.82
CA ASP A 30 10.66 -24.82 10.97
C ASP A 30 12.07 -25.44 10.94
N LEU A 31 12.55 -25.90 9.77
CA LEU A 31 13.85 -26.57 9.64
C LEU A 31 15.01 -25.58 9.56
N ASP A 32 14.83 -24.56 8.74
CA ASP A 32 15.80 -23.52 8.39
C ASP A 32 15.05 -22.30 7.86
N ARG A 33 15.77 -21.29 7.38
CA ARG A 33 15.17 -20.25 6.55
C ARG A 33 14.59 -20.81 5.24
N VAL A 34 13.67 -20.08 4.62
CA VAL A 34 13.03 -20.54 3.38
C VAL A 34 13.89 -20.23 2.15
N PHE A 35 14.30 -18.97 1.99
CA PHE A 35 15.12 -18.52 0.87
C PHE A 35 16.38 -17.80 1.35
N HIS A 36 17.50 -18.09 0.67
CA HIS A 36 18.72 -17.31 0.79
C HIS A 36 19.17 -16.85 -0.60
N ILE A 37 19.12 -15.54 -0.82
CA ILE A 37 19.46 -14.90 -2.08
C ILE A 37 20.91 -14.40 -2.01
N LEU A 38 21.76 -14.87 -2.92
CA LEU A 38 23.21 -14.86 -2.77
C LEU A 38 23.97 -14.49 -4.06
N ASN A 39 25.00 -13.64 -3.92
CA ASN A 39 26.10 -13.42 -4.88
C ASN A 39 25.70 -13.42 -6.37
N MET A 40 24.65 -12.68 -6.71
CA MET A 40 24.18 -12.62 -8.09
C MET A 40 25.12 -11.78 -8.94
N GLN A 41 25.31 -12.16 -10.20
CA GLN A 41 25.98 -11.31 -11.17
C GLN A 41 25.09 -10.10 -11.50
N ALA A 42 25.68 -8.90 -11.51
CA ALA A 42 24.96 -7.68 -11.85
C ALA A 42 24.32 -7.76 -13.24
N ILE A 43 23.04 -7.39 -13.31
CA ILE A 43 22.35 -7.12 -14.57
C ILE A 43 22.53 -5.62 -14.87
N GLU A 44 22.86 -5.29 -16.11
CA GLU A 44 22.83 -3.90 -16.59
C GLU A 44 21.37 -3.50 -16.91
N SER A 45 20.52 -3.35 -15.89
CA SER A 45 19.20 -2.74 -16.04
C SER A 45 18.96 -1.71 -14.94
N TYR A 46 18.25 -0.64 -15.32
CA TYR A 46 17.85 0.47 -14.43
C TYR A 46 16.34 0.47 -14.16
N ASP A 47 15.58 -0.49 -14.71
CA ASP A 47 14.14 -0.58 -14.49
C ASP A 47 13.85 -1.51 -13.29
N VAL A 48 13.09 -0.99 -12.32
CA VAL A 48 12.71 -1.73 -11.11
C VAL A 48 11.88 -2.97 -11.43
N TRP A 49 11.15 -2.99 -12.54
CA TRP A 49 10.34 -4.13 -12.96
C TRP A 49 11.14 -5.21 -13.69
N GLU A 50 12.39 -4.92 -14.05
CA GLU A 50 13.35 -5.89 -14.59
C GLU A 50 14.25 -6.49 -13.51
N LEU A 51 14.03 -6.15 -12.24
CA LEU A 51 14.76 -6.74 -11.11
C LEU A 51 14.46 -8.25 -10.99
N PRO A 52 15.46 -9.05 -10.56
CA PRO A 52 15.19 -10.42 -10.14
C PRO A 52 14.19 -10.39 -8.98
N MET A 53 13.20 -11.28 -9.05
CA MET A 53 12.06 -11.20 -8.13
C MET A 53 11.41 -12.55 -7.82
N ILE A 54 10.76 -12.60 -6.66
CA ILE A 54 9.78 -13.62 -6.30
C ILE A 54 8.42 -12.94 -6.27
N THR A 55 7.43 -13.54 -6.94
CA THR A 55 6.07 -12.98 -6.99
C THR A 55 4.96 -14.00 -6.77
N SER A 56 3.83 -13.50 -6.27
CA SER A 56 2.53 -14.20 -6.27
C SER A 56 2.52 -15.51 -5.49
N MET A 57 3.08 -15.53 -4.28
CA MET A 57 3.12 -16.71 -3.42
C MET A 57 3.18 -16.39 -1.93
N THR A 58 3.02 -17.42 -1.10
CA THR A 58 3.30 -17.37 0.34
C THR A 58 4.65 -18.03 0.65
N ILE A 59 5.44 -17.36 1.50
CA ILE A 59 6.69 -17.84 2.07
C ILE A 59 6.49 -17.95 3.59
N GLN A 60 6.62 -19.15 4.14
CA GLN A 60 6.28 -19.40 5.54
C GLN A 60 7.14 -20.47 6.22
N GLY A 61 6.99 -20.57 7.56
CA GLY A 61 7.58 -21.64 8.36
C GLY A 61 9.11 -21.59 8.39
N GLY A 62 9.72 -20.46 8.06
CA GLY A 62 11.15 -20.27 8.14
C GLY A 62 11.62 -20.08 9.58
N ASN A 63 12.69 -20.74 9.98
CA ASN A 63 13.26 -20.66 11.33
C ASN A 63 14.77 -20.55 11.27
N ALA A 64 15.29 -19.34 11.46
CA ALA A 64 16.71 -19.07 11.39
C ALA A 64 17.12 -18.02 12.42
N PRO A 65 18.43 -17.82 12.70
CA PRO A 65 18.87 -16.71 13.55
C PRO A 65 18.35 -15.36 13.02
N TYR A 66 18.31 -15.17 11.71
CA TYR A 66 17.85 -13.96 11.02
C TYR A 66 17.45 -14.32 9.59
N GLY A 67 16.62 -13.50 8.95
CA GLY A 67 16.08 -13.79 7.62
C GLY A 67 15.35 -15.12 7.61
N GLY A 68 14.39 -15.31 8.53
CA GLY A 68 13.66 -16.58 8.69
C GLY A 68 12.92 -16.95 7.41
N GLY A 69 12.10 -16.05 6.87
CA GLY A 69 11.53 -16.25 5.53
C GLY A 69 12.59 -16.09 4.45
N VAL A 70 13.12 -14.88 4.33
CA VAL A 70 14.08 -14.50 3.29
C VAL A 70 15.32 -13.86 3.89
N LEU A 71 16.49 -14.35 3.51
CA LEU A 71 17.75 -13.63 3.67
C LEU A 71 18.23 -13.13 2.30
N HIS A 72 18.43 -11.82 2.18
CA HIS A 72 18.98 -11.18 1.01
C HIS A 72 20.41 -10.69 1.28
N SER A 73 21.35 -11.18 0.48
CA SER A 73 22.78 -10.86 0.55
C SER A 73 23.42 -11.04 -0.83
N SER A 74 22.76 -10.49 -1.86
CA SER A 74 23.06 -10.81 -3.25
C SER A 74 24.04 -9.85 -3.93
N HIS A 75 24.30 -8.70 -3.29
CA HIS A 75 24.98 -7.52 -3.87
C HIS A 75 24.24 -6.80 -5.01
N ILE A 76 23.02 -7.22 -5.36
CA ILE A 76 22.13 -6.50 -6.29
C ILE A 76 20.73 -6.32 -5.68
N ASP A 77 19.98 -5.33 -6.14
CA ASP A 77 18.62 -5.14 -5.64
C ASP A 77 17.72 -6.33 -6.03
N PHE A 78 16.79 -6.69 -5.14
CA PHE A 78 15.87 -7.82 -5.34
C PHE A 78 14.45 -7.42 -4.93
N MET A 79 13.44 -7.93 -5.63
CA MET A 79 12.04 -7.59 -5.37
C MET A 79 11.24 -8.79 -4.84
N LEU A 80 10.43 -8.55 -3.81
CA LEU A 80 9.31 -9.40 -3.45
C LEU A 80 8.03 -8.66 -3.84
N HIS A 81 7.30 -9.19 -4.82
CA HIS A 81 6.10 -8.56 -5.36
C HIS A 81 4.87 -9.44 -5.12
N LEU A 82 3.81 -8.89 -4.52
CA LEU A 82 2.60 -9.67 -4.24
C LEU A 82 2.92 -10.98 -3.48
N VAL A 83 3.82 -10.89 -2.49
CA VAL A 83 4.21 -12.02 -1.62
C VAL A 83 3.53 -11.91 -0.26
N THR A 84 3.18 -13.05 0.36
CA THR A 84 2.85 -13.10 1.79
C THR A 84 4.00 -13.76 2.56
N LEU A 85 4.64 -13.02 3.46
CA LEU A 85 5.65 -13.50 4.39
C LEU A 85 4.97 -13.76 5.74
N ARG A 86 4.74 -15.04 6.09
CA ARG A 86 4.00 -15.39 7.31
C ARG A 86 4.60 -16.50 8.14
N ASP A 87 4.32 -16.46 9.45
CA ASP A 87 4.74 -17.50 10.41
C ASP A 87 6.23 -17.87 10.29
N ASN A 88 7.08 -16.88 10.03
CA ASN A 88 8.52 -17.05 10.08
C ASN A 88 9.05 -16.59 11.44
N TYR A 89 10.16 -17.18 11.86
CA TYR A 89 10.77 -16.98 13.17
C TYR A 89 12.23 -16.58 13.02
N ALA A 90 12.63 -15.53 13.74
CA ALA A 90 14.02 -15.16 13.94
C ALA A 90 14.37 -15.17 15.44
N TYR A 91 15.54 -15.72 15.81
CA TYR A 91 15.95 -15.87 17.21
C TYR A 91 17.35 -15.33 17.55
N GLY A 92 18.02 -14.69 16.61
CA GLY A 92 19.37 -14.18 16.78
C GLY A 92 19.62 -12.90 16.00
N GLN A 93 20.85 -12.39 16.10
CA GLN A 93 21.28 -11.19 15.40
C GLN A 93 22.13 -11.54 14.19
N HIS A 94 22.02 -10.75 13.13
CA HIS A 94 22.93 -10.85 12.00
C HIS A 94 24.37 -10.47 12.43
N PRO A 95 25.45 -11.14 11.98
CA PRO A 95 26.82 -10.80 12.38
C PRO A 95 27.23 -9.35 12.10
N CYS A 96 26.56 -8.71 11.14
CA CYS A 96 26.83 -7.35 10.74
C CYS A 96 26.06 -6.29 11.53
N GLY A 97 25.08 -6.64 12.37
CA GLY A 97 24.25 -5.64 13.08
C GLY A 97 23.63 -6.23 14.35
N GLN A 98 22.79 -5.46 15.04
CA GLN A 98 21.96 -5.97 16.15
C GLN A 98 20.58 -6.42 15.66
N SER A 99 20.26 -6.14 14.39
CA SER A 99 18.97 -6.46 13.80
C SER A 99 18.82 -7.93 13.43
N ALA A 100 17.57 -8.37 13.44
CA ALA A 100 17.07 -9.62 12.88
C ALA A 100 15.92 -9.32 11.92
N GLY A 101 15.52 -10.31 11.13
CA GLY A 101 14.34 -10.22 10.29
C GLY A 101 13.62 -11.56 10.27
N ALA A 102 12.53 -11.68 11.02
CA ALA A 102 11.77 -12.93 11.06
C ALA A 102 11.18 -13.25 9.68
N ALA A 103 10.52 -12.29 9.04
CA ALA A 103 10.03 -12.42 7.67
C ALA A 103 11.16 -12.25 6.66
N ALA A 104 11.90 -11.14 6.73
CA ALA A 104 12.96 -10.84 5.78
C ALA A 104 14.08 -10.03 6.41
N TYR A 105 15.31 -10.33 6.00
CA TYR A 105 16.49 -9.56 6.35
C TYR A 105 17.32 -9.26 5.10
N SER A 106 17.68 -7.99 4.89
CA SER A 106 18.59 -7.59 3.79
C SER A 106 19.91 -7.06 4.34
N ALA A 107 21.02 -7.73 4.01
CA ALA A 107 22.31 -7.51 4.65
C ALA A 107 23.15 -6.39 4.04
N ASP A 108 22.97 -6.10 2.74
CA ASP A 108 23.93 -5.33 1.95
C ASP A 108 23.32 -4.29 0.98
N VAL A 109 22.28 -4.67 0.23
CA VAL A 109 21.62 -3.83 -0.77
C VAL A 109 20.10 -3.86 -0.61
N MET A 110 19.36 -3.14 -1.44
CA MET A 110 17.94 -2.95 -1.24
C MET A 110 17.17 -4.26 -1.51
N LEU A 111 16.34 -4.66 -0.55
CA LEU A 111 15.24 -5.59 -0.78
C LEU A 111 13.95 -4.79 -0.87
N LEU A 112 13.34 -4.76 -2.05
CA LEU A 112 12.11 -4.02 -2.31
C LEU A 112 10.89 -4.93 -2.09
N LEU A 113 10.00 -4.54 -1.18
CA LEU A 113 8.73 -5.21 -0.93
C LEU A 113 7.62 -4.36 -1.55
N VAL A 114 7.00 -4.89 -2.61
CA VAL A 114 5.89 -4.27 -3.33
C VAL A 114 4.64 -5.11 -3.14
N GLU A 115 3.54 -4.51 -2.74
CA GLU A 115 2.26 -5.22 -2.51
C GLU A 115 2.40 -6.47 -1.61
N THR A 116 3.35 -6.41 -0.68
CA THR A 116 3.72 -7.56 0.14
C THR A 116 3.03 -7.47 1.51
N ILE A 117 2.58 -8.63 2.00
CA ILE A 117 1.97 -8.77 3.32
C ILE A 117 2.96 -9.49 4.24
N VAL A 118 3.39 -8.81 5.30
CA VAL A 118 4.27 -9.34 6.34
C VAL A 118 3.44 -9.53 7.60
N THR A 119 3.07 -10.78 7.92
CA THR A 119 2.09 -11.05 8.98
C THR A 119 2.41 -12.28 9.82
N GLU A 120 2.01 -12.29 11.09
CA GLU A 120 2.14 -13.46 11.97
C GLU A 120 3.59 -13.96 12.18
N ASN A 121 4.61 -13.15 11.86
CA ASN A 121 6.00 -13.50 12.11
C ASN A 121 6.35 -13.26 13.59
N ARG A 122 7.38 -13.95 14.08
CA ARG A 122 7.69 -14.05 15.51
C ARG A 122 9.17 -13.80 15.81
N THR A 123 9.45 -13.16 16.93
CA THR A 123 10.79 -13.11 17.59
C THR A 123 10.65 -13.67 19.01
N PRO A 124 11.73 -13.87 19.79
CA PRO A 124 11.65 -14.46 21.14
C PRO A 124 10.89 -13.59 22.16
N SER A 125 10.73 -12.30 21.87
CA SER A 125 10.10 -11.29 22.71
C SER A 125 9.21 -10.36 21.89
N THR A 126 8.52 -9.45 22.57
CA THR A 126 7.74 -8.36 21.96
C THR A 126 7.91 -7.06 22.75
N ASP A 127 8.93 -6.97 23.61
CA ASP A 127 9.08 -5.94 24.65
C ASP A 127 10.01 -4.80 24.26
N ILE A 128 10.30 -4.66 22.96
CA ILE A 128 11.19 -3.65 22.35
C ILE A 128 12.62 -3.60 22.94
N SER A 129 13.03 -4.59 23.74
CA SER A 129 14.35 -4.61 24.39
C SER A 129 15.47 -5.06 23.45
N THR A 130 15.13 -5.82 22.42
CA THR A 130 16.04 -6.21 21.34
C THR A 130 15.72 -5.46 20.06
N HIS A 131 16.62 -5.50 19.09
CA HIS A 131 16.41 -4.96 17.75
C HIS A 131 15.91 -6.03 16.78
N TYR A 132 15.13 -7.00 17.25
CA TYR A 132 14.65 -8.08 16.39
C TYR A 132 13.34 -7.69 15.70
N GLY A 133 13.42 -7.51 14.38
CA GLY A 133 12.29 -7.10 13.56
C GLY A 133 11.54 -8.26 12.92
N ALA A 134 10.29 -8.01 12.51
CA ALA A 134 9.71 -8.80 11.42
C ALA A 134 10.53 -8.55 10.14
N LEU A 135 10.89 -7.30 9.90
CA LEU A 135 11.81 -6.85 8.85
C LEU A 135 13.08 -6.27 9.46
N GLY A 136 14.24 -6.56 8.85
CA GLY A 136 15.52 -6.02 9.29
C GLY A 136 16.48 -5.72 8.15
N GLY A 137 17.31 -4.68 8.33
CA GLY A 137 18.33 -4.29 7.35
C GLY A 137 17.79 -3.34 6.28
N TYR A 138 18.36 -3.36 5.06
CA TYR A 138 17.98 -2.43 4.00
C TYR A 138 16.75 -2.92 3.21
N ILE A 139 15.57 -2.55 3.69
CA ILE A 139 14.29 -2.93 3.08
C ILE A 139 13.48 -1.69 2.70
N GLU A 140 13.00 -1.62 1.46
CA GLU A 140 12.04 -0.60 1.06
C GLU A 140 10.63 -1.19 1.00
N LEU A 141 9.70 -0.54 1.69
CA LEU A 141 8.29 -0.89 1.66
C LEU A 141 7.56 0.05 0.72
N TRP A 142 6.95 -0.51 -0.31
CA TRP A 142 6.06 0.21 -1.20
C TRP A 142 4.71 -0.51 -1.26
N ILE A 143 3.65 0.21 -0.91
CA ILE A 143 2.27 -0.31 -0.98
C ILE A 143 2.15 -1.65 -0.23
N SER A 144 2.78 -1.75 0.94
CA SER A 144 2.95 -3.01 1.66
C SER A 144 2.36 -2.94 3.07
N SER A 145 1.98 -4.11 3.60
CA SER A 145 1.33 -4.24 4.91
C SER A 145 2.21 -5.05 5.86
N VAL A 146 2.68 -4.43 6.96
CA VAL A 146 3.39 -5.12 8.05
C VAL A 146 2.46 -5.17 9.26
N VAL A 147 1.76 -6.29 9.42
CA VAL A 147 0.62 -6.37 10.34
C VAL A 147 0.60 -7.62 11.19
N ASN A 148 0.07 -7.54 12.41
CA ASN A 148 -0.18 -8.70 13.28
C ASN A 148 1.07 -9.56 13.56
N ASN A 149 2.26 -8.98 13.58
CA ASN A 149 3.47 -9.70 13.95
C ASN A 149 3.65 -9.69 15.48
N GLN A 150 4.16 -10.79 16.02
CA GLN A 150 4.56 -10.92 17.42
C GLN A 150 6.07 -10.78 17.51
N THR A 151 6.55 -9.59 17.14
CA THR A 151 7.98 -9.25 17.12
C THR A 151 8.27 -8.06 18.03
N ASP A 152 9.53 -7.88 18.43
CA ASP A 152 9.98 -6.70 19.18
C ASP A 152 9.73 -5.42 18.38
N TRP A 153 9.96 -5.47 17.06
CA TRP A 153 9.69 -4.37 16.14
C TRP A 153 9.07 -4.89 14.84
N ALA A 154 8.24 -4.08 14.18
CA ALA A 154 7.80 -4.41 12.84
C ALA A 154 8.94 -4.22 11.83
N TYR A 155 9.68 -3.12 11.93
CA TYR A 155 10.83 -2.84 11.06
C TYR A 155 12.04 -2.28 11.83
N VAL A 156 13.22 -2.83 11.58
CA VAL A 156 14.47 -2.38 12.19
C VAL A 156 15.51 -2.02 11.14
N VAL A 157 15.84 -0.73 11.10
CA VAL A 157 17.00 -0.21 10.39
C VAL A 157 18.09 0.05 11.41
N ASP A 158 19.08 -0.84 11.47
CA ASP A 158 20.16 -0.75 12.45
C ASP A 158 21.50 -0.39 11.79
N ASN A 159 22.51 -0.08 12.62
CA ASN A 159 23.88 0.09 12.17
C ASN A 159 24.46 -1.24 11.67
N SER A 160 24.48 -1.43 10.35
CA SER A 160 25.18 -2.56 9.75
C SER A 160 26.65 -2.21 9.52
N THR A 161 27.56 -3.05 10.03
CA THR A 161 29.01 -2.98 9.78
C THR A 161 29.40 -3.60 8.45
N CYS A 162 28.46 -4.20 7.72
CA CYS A 162 28.72 -4.85 6.43
C CYS A 162 28.36 -3.98 5.23
N ILE A 163 27.79 -2.80 5.46
CA ILE A 163 27.57 -1.79 4.45
C ILE A 163 28.26 -0.49 4.87
N ASP A 164 28.99 0.10 3.94
CA ASP A 164 29.52 1.47 4.10
C ASP A 164 28.45 2.53 3.76
N GLN A 165 27.28 2.10 3.25
CA GLN A 165 26.17 2.94 2.83
C GLN A 165 25.34 3.42 4.03
N ILE A 166 24.97 4.71 4.03
CA ILE A 166 24.28 5.42 5.12
C ILE A 166 22.75 5.43 4.88
N ILE A 167 22.22 4.43 4.18
CA ILE A 167 20.85 4.48 3.67
C ILE A 167 20.05 3.31 4.24
N GLY A 168 19.09 3.62 5.12
CA GLY A 168 17.98 2.72 5.44
C GLY A 168 16.87 2.83 4.39
N GLY A 169 16.18 1.73 4.08
CA GLY A 169 15.10 1.77 3.09
C GLY A 169 13.85 2.51 3.58
N GLY A 170 13.01 2.96 2.65
CA GLY A 170 11.85 3.81 2.93
C GLY A 170 10.55 3.05 3.24
N ILE A 171 9.52 3.80 3.64
CA ILE A 171 8.16 3.31 3.83
C ILE A 171 7.21 4.23 3.06
N SER A 172 6.59 3.72 2.00
CA SER A 172 5.76 4.52 1.09
C SER A 172 4.42 3.85 0.85
N SER A 173 3.32 4.60 0.95
CA SER A 173 1.95 4.10 0.69
C SER A 173 1.59 2.83 1.47
N SER A 174 2.20 2.66 2.65
CA SER A 174 2.22 1.39 3.37
C SER A 174 1.53 1.51 4.73
N VAL A 175 1.20 0.36 5.32
CA VAL A 175 0.62 0.27 6.66
C VAL A 175 1.48 -0.59 7.58
N ILE A 176 1.80 -0.08 8.77
CA ILE A 176 2.39 -0.86 9.86
C ILE A 176 1.41 -0.84 11.03
N ALA A 177 0.75 -1.97 11.29
CA ALA A 177 -0.32 -1.98 12.28
C ALA A 177 -0.52 -3.28 13.06
N ASN A 178 -1.06 -3.17 14.27
CA ASN A 178 -1.39 -4.32 15.12
C ASN A 178 -0.20 -5.25 15.42
N ASN A 179 1.03 -4.73 15.37
CA ASN A 179 2.21 -5.50 15.80
C ASN A 179 2.36 -5.42 17.32
N SER A 180 2.79 -6.52 17.94
CA SER A 180 2.88 -6.61 19.40
C SER A 180 3.95 -5.67 19.98
N GLY A 181 5.06 -5.48 19.26
CA GLY A 181 6.13 -4.55 19.60
C GLY A 181 6.03 -3.20 18.89
N GLY A 182 7.17 -2.52 18.69
CA GLY A 182 7.21 -1.18 18.13
C GLY A 182 6.99 -1.11 16.61
N VAL A 183 6.63 0.07 16.10
CA VAL A 183 6.54 0.34 14.65
C VAL A 183 7.90 0.16 14.00
N ALA A 184 8.88 1.00 14.40
CA ALA A 184 10.21 0.93 13.83
C ALA A 184 11.30 1.44 14.76
N TYR A 185 12.47 0.84 14.65
CA TYR A 185 13.70 1.34 15.26
C TYR A 185 14.65 1.79 14.16
N LEU A 186 14.99 3.08 14.15
CA LEU A 186 15.75 3.73 13.09
C LEU A 186 17.08 4.24 13.64
N PHE A 187 18.13 3.43 13.60
CA PHE A 187 19.46 3.81 14.10
C PHE A 187 20.18 4.80 13.17
N ARG A 188 20.05 4.61 11.85
CA ARG A 188 20.56 5.54 10.84
C ARG A 188 19.39 6.17 10.10
N VAL A 189 19.69 7.20 9.32
CA VAL A 189 18.69 7.91 8.51
C VAL A 189 17.94 6.92 7.63
N LEU A 190 16.65 6.81 7.88
CA LEU A 190 15.71 6.17 6.97
C LEU A 190 15.44 7.19 5.85
N GLN A 191 15.44 6.75 4.59
CA GLN A 191 15.28 7.68 3.46
C GLN A 191 14.03 8.54 3.60
N SER A 192 12.87 7.91 3.82
CA SER A 192 11.60 8.62 4.05
C SER A 192 10.47 7.68 4.48
N VAL A 193 9.55 8.20 5.29
CA VAL A 193 8.20 7.65 5.51
C VAL A 193 7.22 8.58 4.81
N LEU A 194 6.57 8.08 3.78
CA LEU A 194 5.72 8.87 2.88
C LEU A 194 4.32 8.26 2.82
N SER A 195 3.30 9.10 2.95
CA SER A 195 1.91 8.73 2.64
C SER A 195 1.51 7.41 3.30
N SER A 196 1.74 7.24 4.60
CA SER A 196 1.67 5.94 5.27
C SER A 196 0.96 6.00 6.63
N THR A 197 0.31 4.91 7.01
CA THR A 197 -0.38 4.77 8.30
C THR A 197 0.42 3.85 9.23
N LEU A 198 0.82 4.34 10.40
CA LEU A 198 1.57 3.60 11.42
C LEU A 198 0.74 3.57 12.73
N THR A 199 -0.02 2.49 12.98
CA THR A 199 -1.07 2.54 14.02
C THR A 199 -1.30 1.25 14.80
N GLN A 200 -1.76 1.34 16.06
CA GLN A 200 -2.15 0.17 16.86
C GLN A 200 -0.99 -0.80 17.18
N ASN A 201 0.24 -0.30 17.27
CA ASN A 201 1.41 -1.11 17.65
C ASN A 201 1.74 -0.95 19.15
N GLY A 202 2.55 -1.86 19.70
CA GLY A 202 3.02 -1.80 21.09
C GLY A 202 3.81 -0.52 21.44
N ALA A 203 4.53 0.04 20.48
CA ALA A 203 5.16 1.36 20.57
C ALA A 203 5.23 2.00 19.17
N GLY A 204 5.48 3.30 19.10
CA GLY A 204 5.67 4.01 17.83
C GLY A 204 7.08 3.84 17.27
N VAL A 205 7.62 4.92 16.71
CA VAL A 205 8.94 4.93 16.05
C VAL A 205 10.00 5.48 16.99
N VAL A 206 11.14 4.80 17.08
CA VAL A 206 12.35 5.34 17.73
C VAL A 206 13.29 5.88 16.66
N ILE A 207 13.62 7.16 16.77
CA ILE A 207 14.64 7.83 15.96
C ILE A 207 15.95 7.79 16.75
N GLY A 208 16.79 6.79 16.46
CA GLY A 208 18.11 6.59 17.04
C GLY A 208 19.18 7.52 16.47
N TYR A 209 20.43 7.26 16.85
CA TYR A 209 21.64 8.09 16.66
C TYR A 209 22.07 8.26 15.18
N PRO A 210 21.68 9.33 14.45
CA PRO A 210 22.38 9.64 13.22
C PRO A 210 23.65 10.37 13.65
N GLU A 211 24.76 9.64 13.80
CA GLU A 211 26.06 10.31 13.73
C GLU A 211 26.04 11.18 12.46
N PRO A 212 26.23 12.51 12.56
CA PRO A 212 26.23 13.37 11.40
C PRO A 212 27.48 13.06 10.59
N VAL A 213 27.40 12.06 9.72
CA VAL A 213 28.55 11.64 8.91
C VAL A 213 28.91 12.76 7.92
N PHE A 214 27.98 13.67 7.60
CA PHE A 214 28.24 14.83 6.74
C PHE A 214 27.40 16.06 7.14
N PRO A 215 27.95 17.29 7.01
CA PRO A 215 27.25 18.54 7.29
C PRO A 215 26.13 18.91 6.28
N TYR A 216 25.79 18.01 5.34
CA TYR A 216 24.76 18.23 4.34
C TYR A 216 23.96 16.94 4.06
N LEU A 217 22.66 16.96 4.43
CA LEU A 217 21.53 16.49 3.62
C LEU A 217 21.01 15.05 3.71
N TYR A 218 20.74 14.43 4.87
CA TYR A 218 19.60 13.48 4.96
C TYR A 218 19.03 13.53 6.38
N GLU A 219 18.01 14.36 6.61
CA GLU A 219 17.16 14.23 7.80
C GLU A 219 16.10 13.16 7.48
N THR A 220 15.75 12.29 8.44
CA THR A 220 14.63 11.37 8.25
C THR A 220 13.37 12.20 7.99
N GLU A 221 12.67 11.92 6.89
CA GLU A 221 11.45 12.63 6.50
C GLU A 221 10.21 11.80 6.82
N PHE A 222 9.22 12.44 7.44
CA PHE A 222 7.85 11.97 7.59
C PHE A 222 6.95 12.95 6.86
N SER A 223 6.33 12.51 5.77
CA SER A 223 5.50 13.35 4.89
C SER A 223 4.18 12.66 4.60
N ARG A 224 3.04 13.31 4.91
CA ARG A 224 1.70 12.67 4.76
C ARG A 224 1.58 11.39 5.57
N VAL A 225 2.04 11.40 6.81
CA VAL A 225 2.02 10.20 7.67
C VAL A 225 0.96 10.35 8.76
N THR A 226 0.25 9.27 9.05
CA THR A 226 -0.61 9.18 10.24
C THR A 226 0.00 8.17 11.20
N ILE A 227 0.64 8.66 12.26
CA ILE A 227 1.11 7.85 13.39
C ILE A 227 0.06 7.93 14.48
N ALA A 228 -0.61 6.82 14.81
CA ALA A 228 -1.73 6.91 15.74
C ALA A 228 -1.96 5.69 16.62
N ASP A 229 -2.48 5.87 17.83
CA ASP A 229 -2.87 4.78 18.74
C ASP A 229 -1.79 3.70 18.94
N ASN A 230 -0.51 4.07 18.97
CA ASN A 230 0.53 3.14 19.43
C ASN A 230 0.64 3.24 20.97
N ASN A 231 0.74 2.11 21.68
CA ASN A 231 0.47 2.11 23.14
C ASN A 231 1.38 3.04 23.96
N ALA A 232 2.68 3.11 23.63
CA ALA A 232 3.65 3.94 24.36
C ALA A 232 3.71 5.38 23.84
N TYR A 233 4.44 5.60 22.75
CA TYR A 233 4.69 6.91 22.14
C TYR A 233 4.45 6.87 20.64
N GLY A 234 4.25 8.05 20.01
CA GLY A 234 4.23 8.17 18.55
C GLY A 234 5.64 8.18 17.99
N LEU A 235 6.44 9.14 18.44
CA LEU A 235 7.87 9.26 18.14
C LEU A 235 8.68 9.29 19.43
N ARG A 236 9.86 8.66 19.44
CA ARG A 236 10.82 8.75 20.55
C ARG A 236 12.18 9.18 20.06
N PHE A 237 12.77 10.11 20.81
CA PHE A 237 14.09 10.70 20.56
C PHE A 237 15.01 10.46 21.75
N PRO A 238 15.80 9.37 21.74
CA PRO A 238 16.81 9.13 22.77
C PRO A 238 17.89 10.22 22.81
N GLN A 239 18.02 11.01 21.74
CA GLN A 239 18.96 12.14 21.60
C GLN A 239 18.43 13.24 20.68
N PRO A 240 19.01 14.46 20.72
CA PRO A 240 18.62 15.58 19.87
C PRO A 240 18.86 15.28 18.38
N THR A 241 17.84 14.74 17.72
CA THR A 241 17.86 14.34 16.31
C THR A 241 16.67 14.96 15.60
N PRO A 242 16.82 16.14 14.97
CA PRO A 242 15.70 16.76 14.26
C PRO A 242 15.33 15.91 13.03
N ILE A 243 14.04 15.92 12.72
CA ILE A 243 13.47 15.27 11.53
C ILE A 243 12.73 16.30 10.68
N ARG A 244 12.46 15.94 9.43
CA ARG A 244 11.49 16.66 8.60
C ARG A 244 10.12 16.05 8.86
N LEU A 245 9.19 16.85 9.38
CA LEU A 245 7.82 16.43 9.65
C LEU A 245 6.89 17.35 8.86
N ILE A 246 6.18 16.78 7.90
CA ILE A 246 5.45 17.50 6.86
C ILE A 246 4.06 16.88 6.77
N ASN A 247 2.99 17.69 6.80
CA ASN A 247 1.64 17.24 6.52
C ASN A 247 1.29 15.94 7.28
N SER A 248 1.59 15.87 8.58
CA SER A 248 1.51 14.60 9.33
C SER A 248 0.67 14.72 10.59
N ILE A 249 -0.02 13.63 10.91
CA ILE A 249 -0.79 13.44 12.15
C ILE A 249 0.02 12.56 13.10
N ILE A 250 0.18 13.02 14.35
CA ILE A 250 0.63 12.19 15.47
C ILE A 250 -0.43 12.30 16.57
N SER A 251 -1.08 11.19 16.92
CA SER A 251 -2.22 11.24 17.85
C SER A 251 -2.50 9.95 18.62
N GLY A 252 -3.08 10.05 19.81
CA GLY A 252 -3.66 8.89 20.51
C GLY A 252 -2.63 8.01 21.23
N HIS A 253 -1.47 8.57 21.56
CA HIS A 253 -0.42 7.89 22.33
C HIS A 253 -0.46 8.31 23.80
N SER A 254 0.32 7.64 24.67
CA SER A 254 0.55 8.16 26.02
C SER A 254 1.33 9.47 25.99
N GLN A 255 2.21 9.62 25.00
CA GLN A 255 2.89 10.84 24.60
C GLN A 255 3.07 10.81 23.08
N ASP A 256 2.61 11.82 22.35
CA ASP A 256 2.83 11.86 20.90
C ASP A 256 4.33 11.90 20.56
N CYS A 257 5.14 12.62 21.34
CA CYS A 257 6.59 12.58 21.30
C CYS A 257 7.23 12.37 22.69
N ASP A 258 8.00 11.30 22.84
CA ASP A 258 8.92 11.09 23.96
C ASP A 258 10.28 11.73 23.66
N VAL A 259 10.49 12.93 24.20
CA VAL A 259 11.69 13.76 23.98
C VAL A 259 12.49 14.00 25.27
N VAL A 260 12.22 13.23 26.34
CA VAL A 260 12.82 13.47 27.66
C VAL A 260 14.35 13.40 27.62
N ASP A 261 14.88 12.37 26.97
CA ASP A 261 16.33 12.14 26.86
C ASP A 261 17.01 13.17 25.94
N ALA A 262 16.33 13.55 24.85
CA ALA A 262 16.80 14.60 23.94
C ALA A 262 16.87 15.96 24.66
N LEU A 263 15.81 16.38 25.35
CA LEU A 263 15.78 17.66 26.08
C LEU A 263 16.76 17.72 27.26
N ALA A 264 17.08 16.58 27.85
CA ALA A 264 18.12 16.50 28.89
C ALA A 264 19.53 16.79 28.32
N SER A 265 19.75 16.47 27.04
CA SER A 265 21.01 16.68 26.34
C SER A 265 21.09 18.05 25.67
N ASP A 266 19.98 18.52 25.10
CA ASP A 266 19.83 19.83 24.47
C ASP A 266 18.46 20.44 24.84
N PRO A 267 18.41 21.39 25.79
CA PRO A 267 17.16 22.03 26.21
C PRO A 267 16.43 22.81 25.11
N ASP A 268 17.12 23.17 24.03
CA ASP A 268 16.54 23.91 22.89
C ASP A 268 16.08 22.97 21.76
N PHE A 269 16.18 21.65 21.94
CA PHE A 269 15.81 20.65 20.94
C PHE A 269 14.37 20.84 20.43
N LYS A 270 14.24 20.75 19.10
CA LYS A 270 12.97 20.73 18.37
C LYS A 270 12.90 19.47 17.54
N VAL A 271 11.76 18.79 17.60
CA VAL A 271 11.48 17.59 16.78
C VAL A 271 11.53 17.95 15.30
N ALA A 272 10.94 19.08 14.92
CA ALA A 272 11.02 19.64 13.58
C ALA A 272 11.40 21.12 13.66
N SER A 273 12.62 21.46 13.23
CA SER A 273 13.20 22.80 13.37
C SER A 273 12.99 23.72 12.17
N TRP A 274 12.64 23.17 11.01
CA TRP A 274 12.60 23.89 9.72
C TRP A 274 11.22 23.94 9.06
N SER A 275 10.23 23.25 9.61
CA SER A 275 8.95 23.03 8.93
C SER A 275 7.86 23.96 9.48
N GLU A 276 7.36 24.89 8.67
CA GLU A 276 6.01 25.47 8.84
C GLU A 276 4.95 24.59 8.13
N GLU A 277 5.19 23.28 8.05
CA GLU A 277 4.59 22.40 7.04
C GLU A 277 3.36 21.64 7.56
N TYR A 278 2.48 22.33 8.31
CA TYR A 278 1.12 21.90 8.67
C TYR A 278 1.03 20.47 9.25
N ASN A 279 1.37 20.34 10.53
CA ASN A 279 1.27 19.06 11.26
C ASN A 279 0.17 19.17 12.30
N LEU A 280 -0.45 18.03 12.63
CA LEU A 280 -1.46 17.93 13.67
C LEU A 280 -0.98 16.97 14.76
N ILE A 281 -0.81 17.50 15.96
CA ILE A 281 -0.39 16.78 17.16
C ILE A 281 -1.52 16.84 18.19
N SER A 282 -1.89 15.68 18.74
CA SER A 282 -3.04 15.60 19.66
C SER A 282 -2.75 16.16 21.06
N ASP A 283 -1.48 16.23 21.45
CA ASP A 283 -0.99 16.81 22.70
C ASP A 283 0.11 17.89 22.47
N ASP A 284 0.83 18.29 23.52
CA ASP A 284 1.93 19.27 23.52
C ASP A 284 3.33 18.66 23.73
N SER A 285 3.46 17.34 23.66
CA SER A 285 4.71 16.62 23.95
C SER A 285 5.75 16.76 22.84
N CYS A 286 5.34 17.12 21.62
CA CYS A 286 6.24 17.37 20.49
C CYS A 286 6.69 18.85 20.45
N PRO A 287 7.96 19.18 20.74
CA PRO A 287 8.46 20.54 20.61
C PRO A 287 8.66 20.89 19.13
N LEU A 288 7.68 21.58 18.53
CA LEU A 288 7.71 22.05 17.14
C LEU A 288 8.05 23.55 17.04
N SER A 289 8.60 23.96 15.90
CA SER A 289 8.79 25.37 15.50
C SER A 289 7.67 25.81 14.56
N GLY A 290 7.34 27.10 14.50
CA GLY A 290 6.31 27.61 13.57
C GLY A 290 4.89 27.58 14.14
N SER A 291 4.00 28.37 13.53
CA SER A 291 2.63 28.59 14.01
C SER A 291 1.53 27.93 13.16
N THR A 292 1.91 27.24 12.09
CA THR A 292 0.97 26.58 11.16
C THR A 292 0.53 25.19 11.61
N HIS A 293 1.16 24.65 12.66
CA HIS A 293 0.78 23.37 13.25
C HIS A 293 -0.48 23.48 14.12
N LEU A 294 -1.27 22.41 14.15
CA LEU A 294 -2.38 22.21 15.05
C LEU A 294 -1.91 21.34 16.23
N VAL A 295 -1.57 21.98 17.35
CA VAL A 295 -1.08 21.30 18.57
C VAL A 295 -2.22 21.22 19.60
N ASN A 296 -2.24 20.18 20.45
CA ASN A 296 -3.36 19.90 21.36
C ASN A 296 -4.71 19.78 20.64
N THR A 297 -4.72 19.16 19.46
CA THR A 297 -5.90 19.10 18.60
C THR A 297 -6.23 17.66 18.25
N ASP A 298 -7.47 17.22 18.54
CA ASP A 298 -7.92 15.88 18.14
C ASP A 298 -8.10 15.83 16.61
N PRO A 299 -7.41 14.92 15.89
CA PRO A 299 -7.59 14.76 14.45
C PRO A 299 -8.93 14.13 14.05
N GLU A 300 -9.74 13.63 14.99
CA GLU A 300 -10.99 12.91 14.72
C GLU A 300 -10.79 11.72 13.77
N LEU A 301 -9.75 10.91 14.02
CA LEU A 301 -9.43 9.74 13.21
C LEU A 301 -10.52 8.67 13.33
N LEU A 302 -10.90 8.10 12.19
CA LEU A 302 -11.74 6.91 12.12
C LEU A 302 -10.91 5.64 12.39
N PRO A 303 -11.55 4.49 12.68
CA PRO A 303 -10.84 3.22 12.82
C PRO A 303 -10.03 2.86 11.57
N LEU A 304 -8.96 2.09 11.75
CA LEU A 304 -8.20 1.52 10.62
C LEU A 304 -9.13 0.65 9.77
N ALA A 305 -9.27 0.98 8.49
CA ALA A 305 -10.21 0.32 7.59
C ALA A 305 -9.69 0.29 6.15
N ASP A 306 -10.39 -0.46 5.31
CA ASP A 306 -10.27 -0.33 3.86
C ASP A 306 -10.97 0.96 3.45
N ASN A 307 -10.19 1.96 3.06
CA ASN A 307 -10.68 3.28 2.64
C ASN A 307 -10.32 3.53 1.16
N GLY A 308 -10.33 2.49 0.33
CA GLY A 308 -10.08 2.59 -1.11
C GLY A 308 -8.61 2.62 -1.54
N GLY A 309 -7.63 2.64 -0.64
CA GLY A 309 -6.21 2.45 -0.98
C GLY A 309 -5.78 1.00 -0.94
N LEU A 310 -4.64 0.67 -1.54
CA LEU A 310 -4.12 -0.71 -1.62
C LEU A 310 -3.70 -1.28 -0.25
N THR A 311 -3.41 -0.41 0.70
CA THR A 311 -3.18 -0.72 2.12
C THR A 311 -4.30 -0.13 2.99
N LEU A 312 -4.49 -0.67 4.20
CA LEU A 312 -5.45 -0.09 5.15
C LEU A 312 -4.97 1.29 5.61
N THR A 313 -5.89 2.24 5.73
CA THR A 313 -5.58 3.63 6.06
C THR A 313 -6.45 4.11 7.22
N ARG A 314 -5.96 5.07 7.98
CA ARG A 314 -6.76 5.83 8.95
C ARG A 314 -7.40 7.03 8.25
N ALA A 315 -8.69 6.94 7.95
CA ALA A 315 -9.46 8.08 7.47
C ALA A 315 -9.72 9.11 8.59
N VAL A 316 -10.10 10.33 8.21
CA VAL A 316 -10.58 11.38 9.14
C VAL A 316 -12.10 11.51 9.06
N ALA A 317 -12.74 11.86 10.17
CA ALA A 317 -14.16 12.21 10.17
C ALA A 317 -14.42 13.47 9.33
N SER A 318 -15.63 13.62 8.78
CA SER A 318 -16.01 14.78 7.96
C SER A 318 -15.98 16.13 8.69
N THR A 319 -15.86 16.10 10.03
CA THR A 319 -15.76 17.27 10.91
C THR A 319 -14.32 17.56 11.35
N SER A 320 -13.36 16.75 10.91
CA SER A 320 -11.98 16.80 11.38
C SER A 320 -11.33 18.15 11.13
N PRO A 321 -10.60 18.69 12.12
CA PRO A 321 -9.80 19.91 11.95
C PRO A 321 -8.61 19.73 11.01
N ALA A 322 -8.28 18.49 10.62
CA ALA A 322 -7.25 18.23 9.62
C ALA A 322 -7.68 18.65 8.21
N ILE A 323 -8.99 18.65 7.92
CA ILE A 323 -9.54 18.91 6.59
C ILE A 323 -9.37 20.39 6.24
N GLY A 324 -8.81 20.67 5.06
CA GLY A 324 -8.66 22.04 4.58
C GLY A 324 -7.64 22.89 5.34
N ALA A 325 -6.79 22.26 6.16
CA ALA A 325 -5.82 22.98 6.98
C ALA A 325 -4.60 23.45 6.17
N ILE A 326 -4.35 22.85 5.00
CA ILE A 326 -3.22 23.15 4.13
C ILE A 326 -3.69 24.01 2.94
N PRO A 327 -3.33 25.30 2.86
CA PRO A 327 -3.82 26.18 1.81
C PRO A 327 -3.25 25.87 0.41
N ASP A 328 -2.00 25.43 0.33
CA ASP A 328 -1.28 25.14 -0.91
C ASP A 328 -0.83 23.68 -0.94
N CYS A 329 -1.41 22.92 -1.85
CA CYS A 329 -1.20 21.49 -1.99
C CYS A 329 -0.12 21.12 -3.01
N ASN A 330 0.58 22.09 -3.60
CA ASN A 330 1.61 21.83 -4.62
C ASN A 330 2.79 20.99 -4.10
N PHE A 331 2.91 20.84 -2.77
CA PHE A 331 3.89 19.96 -2.11
C PHE A 331 3.26 18.66 -1.57
N ALA A 332 1.93 18.53 -1.65
CA ALA A 332 1.21 17.33 -1.28
C ALA A 332 1.28 16.34 -2.45
N GLY A 333 2.20 15.37 -2.34
CA GLY A 333 2.15 14.19 -3.20
C GLY A 333 0.85 13.38 -2.96
N LEU A 334 0.71 12.25 -3.67
CA LEU A 334 -0.41 11.34 -3.47
C LEU A 334 -0.57 10.93 -2.00
N ASP A 335 -1.81 10.77 -1.53
CA ASP A 335 -2.05 10.19 -0.21
C ASP A 335 -1.76 8.68 -0.19
N GLN A 336 -1.95 8.00 0.95
CA GLN A 336 -1.60 6.58 1.06
C GLN A 336 -2.31 5.68 0.03
N ARG A 337 -3.48 6.10 -0.44
CA ARG A 337 -4.32 5.34 -1.36
C ARG A 337 -3.89 5.52 -2.81
N GLY A 338 -3.03 6.49 -3.09
CA GLY A 338 -2.73 6.94 -4.44
C GLY A 338 -3.71 8.01 -4.94
N ALA A 339 -4.55 8.58 -4.08
CA ALA A 339 -5.46 9.66 -4.48
C ALA A 339 -4.67 10.97 -4.63
N LEU A 340 -4.98 11.71 -5.71
CA LEU A 340 -4.41 13.04 -5.91
C LEU A 340 -5.11 14.04 -4.97
N PRO A 341 -4.34 14.85 -4.24
CA PRO A 341 -4.90 15.94 -3.46
C PRO A 341 -5.56 17.01 -4.34
N PRO A 342 -6.53 17.78 -3.81
CA PRO A 342 -6.99 19.01 -4.47
C PRO A 342 -5.83 20.01 -4.60
N SER A 343 -5.93 21.01 -5.48
CA SER A 343 -4.88 22.03 -5.62
C SER A 343 -4.78 22.99 -4.41
N THR A 344 -5.84 23.09 -3.60
CA THR A 344 -5.90 23.88 -2.37
C THR A 344 -6.72 23.14 -1.31
N ASP A 345 -6.54 23.52 -0.05
CA ASP A 345 -7.31 23.02 1.10
C ASP A 345 -7.14 21.51 1.33
N CYS A 346 -5.90 21.03 1.35
CA CYS A 346 -5.59 19.62 1.63
C CYS A 346 -5.78 19.26 3.10
N THR A 347 -6.02 17.97 3.30
CA THR A 347 -6.15 17.34 4.60
C THR A 347 -4.78 17.01 5.18
N ILE A 348 -4.57 17.27 6.47
CA ILE A 348 -3.35 16.84 7.16
C ILE A 348 -3.34 15.32 7.33
N GLY A 349 -2.23 14.64 6.98
CA GLY A 349 -2.00 13.22 7.28
C GLY A 349 -1.95 12.29 6.06
N ALA A 350 -2.08 10.99 6.30
CA ALA A 350 -1.96 9.95 5.26
C ALA A 350 -3.20 9.77 4.36
N TYR A 351 -4.26 10.52 4.63
CA TYR A 351 -5.55 10.40 3.97
C TYR A 351 -6.06 11.78 3.56
N GLU A 352 -6.47 11.91 2.31
CA GLU A 352 -7.10 13.13 1.80
C GLU A 352 -8.64 13.05 1.85
N TYR A 353 -9.29 14.01 2.49
CA TYR A 353 -10.75 14.08 2.51
C TYR A 353 -11.29 14.80 1.28
N ASN A 354 -12.10 14.11 0.47
CA ASN A 354 -12.64 14.67 -0.78
C ASN A 354 -14.13 15.10 -0.71
N GLY A 355 -14.82 14.90 0.43
CA GLY A 355 -16.21 15.31 0.62
C GLY A 355 -17.26 14.65 -0.30
N ARG A 356 -16.87 13.66 -1.13
CA ARG A 356 -17.74 13.04 -2.14
C ARG A 356 -18.34 11.68 -1.72
N GLY A 357 -18.19 11.28 -0.46
CA GLY A 357 -18.85 10.08 0.08
C GLY A 357 -18.31 8.74 -0.43
N SER A 358 -17.24 8.75 -1.22
CA SER A 358 -16.45 7.58 -1.55
C SER A 358 -15.03 8.03 -1.85
N ASP A 359 -14.15 7.59 -0.98
CA ASP A 359 -12.72 7.55 -1.19
C ASP A 359 -12.39 6.99 -2.55
N PHE A 360 -11.64 7.75 -3.35
CA PHE A 360 -11.29 7.35 -4.71
C PHE A 360 -10.19 6.29 -4.61
N PRO A 361 -10.48 5.00 -4.90
CA PRO A 361 -9.41 4.05 -5.13
C PRO A 361 -8.65 4.41 -6.41
N PRO A 362 -7.38 4.01 -6.55
CA PRO A 362 -6.63 4.22 -7.79
C PRO A 362 -7.43 3.65 -8.97
N SER A 363 -7.57 4.41 -10.05
CA SER A 363 -8.28 3.99 -11.24
C SER A 363 -7.43 3.03 -12.06
N THR A 364 -8.04 1.97 -12.60
CA THR A 364 -7.39 1.14 -13.62
C THR A 364 -7.47 1.85 -14.97
N TYR A 365 -6.34 2.15 -15.59
CA TYR A 365 -6.30 2.64 -16.97
C TYR A 365 -6.51 1.46 -17.93
N ILE A 366 -7.59 1.49 -18.72
CA ILE A 366 -7.78 0.55 -19.83
C ILE A 366 -7.41 1.30 -21.11
N SER A 367 -6.30 0.89 -21.74
CA SER A 367 -5.84 1.45 -23.01
C SER A 367 -6.81 1.11 -24.15
N SER A 368 -7.02 2.06 -25.05
CA SER A 368 -7.81 1.89 -26.28
C SER A 368 -7.11 0.99 -27.32
N ASN A 369 -5.85 0.61 -27.12
CA ASN A 369 -5.09 -0.23 -28.04
C ASN A 369 -4.84 -1.65 -27.49
N PRO A 370 -5.65 -2.66 -27.87
CA PRO A 370 -5.53 -4.04 -27.37
C PRO A 370 -4.30 -4.80 -27.90
N GLN A 371 -3.52 -4.21 -28.81
CA GLN A 371 -2.33 -4.85 -29.43
C GLN A 371 -1.03 -4.62 -28.65
N GLU A 372 -0.98 -3.67 -27.72
CA GLU A 372 0.15 -3.55 -26.79
C GLU A 372 -0.12 -4.47 -25.61
N GLY A 373 0.58 -5.61 -25.58
CA GLY A 373 0.50 -6.61 -24.54
C GLY A 373 1.08 -6.13 -23.20
N GLU A 374 0.59 -5.03 -22.65
CA GLU A 374 0.71 -4.76 -21.23
C GLU A 374 -0.18 -5.76 -20.49
N TYR A 375 0.39 -6.91 -20.17
CA TYR A 375 0.00 -7.71 -19.01
C TYR A 375 0.34 -6.90 -17.75
N GLY A 376 -0.31 -5.73 -17.58
CA GLY A 376 -0.22 -4.94 -16.37
C GLY A 376 -1.05 -5.61 -15.30
N ASP A 377 -0.49 -5.80 -14.12
CA ASP A 377 -1.25 -6.23 -12.94
C ASP A 377 -2.32 -5.18 -12.61
N PHE A 378 -3.52 -5.36 -13.18
CA PHE A 378 -4.57 -4.37 -13.04
C PHE A 378 -5.19 -4.44 -11.65
N LEU A 379 -4.99 -3.35 -10.91
CA LEU A 379 -5.70 -3.04 -9.68
C LEU A 379 -7.13 -2.64 -10.00
N LEU A 380 -8.01 -3.60 -10.22
CA LEU A 380 -9.41 -3.30 -10.53
C LEU A 380 -10.13 -2.75 -9.30
N SER A 381 -10.15 -1.44 -9.25
CA SER A 381 -10.98 -0.71 -8.34
C SER A 381 -12.43 -0.70 -8.80
N LYS A 382 -13.30 -0.17 -7.94
CA LYS A 382 -14.70 0.09 -8.22
C LYS A 382 -14.90 1.03 -9.44
N TYR A 383 -13.84 1.70 -9.91
CA TYR A 383 -13.88 2.59 -11.06
C TYR A 383 -13.01 2.07 -12.20
N LEU A 384 -13.62 1.82 -13.35
CA LEU A 384 -12.90 1.61 -14.61
C LEU A 384 -12.76 2.94 -15.34
N TYR A 385 -11.56 3.23 -15.84
CA TYR A 385 -11.31 4.38 -16.69
C TYR A 385 -11.18 3.93 -18.15
N ILE A 386 -11.89 4.62 -19.05
CA ILE A 386 -11.91 4.35 -20.48
C ILE A 386 -11.58 5.64 -21.21
N GLU A 387 -10.62 5.56 -22.13
CA GLU A 387 -10.28 6.64 -23.04
C GLU A 387 -10.87 6.36 -24.43
N PHE A 388 -11.64 7.32 -24.94
CA PHE A 388 -12.05 7.34 -26.34
C PHE A 388 -11.11 8.25 -27.13
N ASP A 389 -10.69 7.80 -28.32
CA ASP A 389 -9.81 8.56 -29.21
C ASP A 389 -10.53 9.73 -29.92
N LYS A 390 -11.85 9.86 -29.70
CA LYS A 390 -12.74 10.91 -30.22
C LYS A 390 -13.72 11.33 -29.13
N GLN A 391 -14.30 12.52 -29.31
CA GLN A 391 -15.44 12.93 -28.51
C GLN A 391 -16.70 12.13 -28.90
N MET A 392 -17.30 11.52 -27.90
CA MET A 392 -18.50 10.69 -28.01
C MET A 392 -19.78 11.51 -27.86
N TYR A 393 -20.86 10.99 -28.45
CA TYR A 393 -22.20 11.54 -28.37
C TYR A 393 -22.76 11.38 -26.96
N ASN A 394 -23.04 12.51 -26.30
CA ASN A 394 -23.59 12.59 -24.95
C ASN A 394 -24.70 13.67 -24.89
N PRO A 395 -25.92 13.38 -25.37
CA PRO A 395 -27.07 14.28 -25.22
C PRO A 395 -27.51 14.41 -23.76
N PRO A 396 -28.36 15.39 -23.40
CA PRO A 396 -28.89 15.47 -22.03
C PRO A 396 -29.69 14.22 -21.60
N GLY A 397 -29.12 13.47 -20.66
CA GLY A 397 -29.73 12.32 -19.99
C GLY A 397 -29.44 10.97 -20.67
N ASP A 398 -29.36 9.90 -19.89
CA ASP A 398 -28.57 8.71 -20.24
C ASP A 398 -29.36 7.55 -20.86
N THR A 399 -30.48 7.82 -21.53
CA THR A 399 -31.39 6.77 -22.05
C THR A 399 -31.35 6.58 -23.56
N ASP A 400 -30.68 7.48 -24.28
CA ASP A 400 -30.57 7.35 -25.73
C ASP A 400 -29.68 6.14 -26.06
N PRO A 401 -30.10 5.21 -26.94
CA PRO A 401 -29.30 4.02 -27.27
C PRO A 401 -27.93 4.33 -27.86
N ASP A 402 -27.76 5.49 -28.52
CA ASP A 402 -26.49 5.90 -29.12
C ASP A 402 -25.58 6.68 -28.15
N ASP A 403 -26.05 6.91 -26.92
CA ASP A 403 -25.39 7.70 -25.89
C ASP A 403 -24.23 6.93 -25.23
N VAL A 404 -23.09 7.60 -25.08
CA VAL A 404 -21.95 7.09 -24.34
C VAL A 404 -22.22 6.91 -22.85
N THR A 405 -23.18 7.62 -22.25
CA THR A 405 -23.53 7.45 -20.83
C THR A 405 -24.61 6.41 -20.57
N ASN A 406 -25.24 5.87 -21.62
CA ASN A 406 -26.23 4.83 -21.48
C ASN A 406 -25.58 3.50 -21.03
N LEU A 407 -25.92 3.05 -19.83
CA LEU A 407 -25.34 1.84 -19.22
C LEU A 407 -25.62 0.56 -19.99
N ASP A 408 -26.68 0.53 -20.82
CA ASP A 408 -26.99 -0.63 -21.68
C ASP A 408 -25.92 -0.84 -22.76
N ASN A 409 -25.05 0.16 -22.99
CA ASN A 409 -23.93 0.08 -23.92
C ASN A 409 -22.65 -0.54 -23.31
N TYR A 410 -22.72 -1.08 -22.10
CA TYR A 410 -21.55 -1.62 -21.40
C TYR A 410 -21.86 -2.93 -20.70
N LEU A 411 -20.89 -3.84 -20.71
CA LEU A 411 -21.00 -5.11 -19.99
C LEU A 411 -19.65 -5.48 -19.38
N LEU A 412 -19.65 -5.84 -18.10
CA LEU A 412 -18.50 -6.45 -17.44
C LEU A 412 -18.90 -7.84 -16.93
N VAL A 413 -18.14 -8.84 -17.33
CA VAL A 413 -18.34 -10.23 -16.87
C VAL A 413 -17.08 -10.77 -16.22
N LYS A 414 -17.27 -11.58 -15.18
CA LYS A 414 -16.25 -12.41 -14.55
C LYS A 414 -16.37 -13.83 -15.08
N SER A 415 -15.26 -14.42 -15.52
CA SER A 415 -15.22 -15.83 -15.93
C SER A 415 -15.53 -16.75 -14.74
N GLY A 416 -16.30 -17.80 -14.99
CA GLY A 416 -16.39 -18.94 -14.10
C GLY A 416 -15.09 -19.75 -14.16
N THR A 417 -14.72 -20.41 -13.06
CA THR A 417 -13.54 -21.29 -13.01
C THR A 417 -13.58 -22.31 -14.15
N ASP A 418 -12.54 -22.32 -14.98
CA ASP A 418 -12.28 -23.30 -16.05
C ASP A 418 -13.24 -23.32 -17.26
N ALA A 419 -14.07 -22.29 -17.47
CA ALA A 419 -15.04 -22.27 -18.58
C ALA A 419 -14.59 -21.53 -19.87
N GLY A 420 -13.55 -20.69 -19.78
CA GLY A 420 -13.21 -19.72 -20.82
C GLY A 420 -14.31 -18.65 -21.02
N PHE A 421 -14.05 -17.66 -21.87
CA PHE A 421 -15.02 -16.61 -22.20
C PHE A 421 -16.03 -17.12 -23.24
N GLN A 422 -17.32 -16.93 -22.97
CA GLN A 422 -18.42 -17.43 -23.80
C GLN A 422 -19.39 -16.33 -24.25
N THR A 423 -19.37 -15.16 -23.61
CA THR A 423 -20.04 -13.96 -24.13
C THR A 423 -19.26 -13.41 -25.33
N SER A 424 -19.92 -13.24 -26.48
CA SER A 424 -19.26 -12.76 -27.72
C SER A 424 -19.56 -11.30 -28.04
N ALA A 425 -20.55 -10.68 -27.38
CA ALA A 425 -21.03 -9.34 -27.72
C ALA A 425 -22.00 -8.79 -26.66
N CYS A 426 -22.17 -7.47 -26.67
CA CYS A 426 -23.25 -6.79 -25.98
C CYS A 426 -24.64 -7.34 -26.36
N GLY A 427 -25.51 -7.55 -25.36
CA GLY A 427 -26.89 -7.97 -25.59
C GLY A 427 -27.10 -9.44 -25.95
N GLY A 428 -26.06 -10.29 -25.86
CA GLY A 428 -26.22 -11.75 -25.90
C GLY A 428 -26.77 -12.31 -24.59
N ASP A 429 -27.44 -13.47 -24.63
CA ASP A 429 -27.77 -14.21 -23.41
C ASP A 429 -26.47 -14.49 -22.63
N ILE A 430 -26.35 -13.97 -21.41
CA ILE A 430 -25.24 -14.27 -20.50
C ILE A 430 -25.20 -15.79 -20.32
N GLN A 431 -24.11 -16.43 -20.75
CA GLN A 431 -23.99 -17.88 -20.72
C GLN A 431 -23.78 -18.36 -19.26
N THR A 432 -24.28 -19.55 -18.93
CA THR A 432 -24.59 -19.99 -17.55
C THR A 432 -23.43 -20.03 -16.54
N ASN A 433 -22.19 -19.84 -16.98
CA ASN A 433 -20.99 -19.94 -16.16
C ASN A 433 -20.27 -18.60 -15.93
N GLU A 434 -20.77 -17.48 -16.47
CA GLU A 434 -20.20 -16.15 -16.26
C GLU A 434 -21.03 -15.37 -15.23
N ILE A 435 -20.38 -14.51 -14.46
CA ILE A 435 -21.04 -13.65 -13.47
C ILE A 435 -20.96 -12.21 -13.95
N VAL A 436 -22.10 -11.57 -14.19
CA VAL A 436 -22.15 -10.13 -14.49
C VAL A 436 -21.70 -9.34 -13.28
N VAL A 437 -20.73 -8.45 -13.49
CA VAL A 437 -20.39 -7.41 -12.55
C VAL A 437 -21.31 -6.22 -12.84
N PRO A 438 -22.23 -5.84 -11.93
CA PRO A 438 -23.14 -4.73 -12.19
C PRO A 438 -22.37 -3.42 -12.38
N ILE A 439 -22.73 -2.68 -13.42
CA ILE A 439 -22.33 -1.29 -13.62
C ILE A 439 -23.40 -0.42 -12.98
N SER A 440 -23.02 0.39 -12.00
CA SER A 440 -23.94 1.22 -11.22
C SER A 440 -24.02 2.66 -11.71
N ASN A 441 -22.96 3.17 -12.35
CA ASN A 441 -22.92 4.54 -12.84
C ASN A 441 -21.88 4.69 -13.95
N LEU A 442 -22.05 5.69 -14.81
CA LEU A 442 -21.07 6.10 -15.81
C LEU A 442 -21.05 7.62 -15.90
N THR A 443 -19.85 8.21 -15.87
CA THR A 443 -19.65 9.65 -16.05
C THR A 443 -18.72 9.88 -17.23
N TYR A 444 -19.16 10.69 -18.20
CA TYR A 444 -18.40 11.05 -19.38
C TYR A 444 -18.25 12.57 -19.45
N GLY A 445 -17.02 13.07 -19.49
CA GLY A 445 -16.75 14.51 -19.43
C GLY A 445 -16.90 15.14 -18.03
N GLU A 446 -17.03 16.47 -18.01
CA GLU A 446 -17.20 17.29 -16.80
C GLU A 446 -18.61 17.17 -16.16
N PRO A 447 -18.75 17.33 -14.82
CA PRO A 447 -17.71 17.67 -13.86
C PRO A 447 -16.85 16.47 -13.45
N TRP A 448 -15.52 16.61 -13.48
CA TRP A 448 -14.61 15.55 -13.06
C TRP A 448 -14.74 15.21 -11.57
N PHE A 449 -14.28 14.01 -11.19
CA PHE A 449 -14.25 13.54 -9.80
C PHE A 449 -13.29 14.32 -8.88
N GLY A 450 -12.47 15.23 -9.43
CA GLY A 450 -11.59 16.13 -8.69
C GLY A 450 -11.52 17.52 -9.32
N ASN A 451 -11.22 18.55 -8.51
CA ASN A 451 -10.90 19.89 -8.99
C ASN A 451 -9.44 19.89 -9.53
N TYR A 452 -9.19 19.23 -10.66
CA TYR A 452 -7.90 19.33 -11.35
C TYR A 452 -7.91 20.59 -12.20
N ALA A 453 -7.36 21.67 -11.65
CA ALA A 453 -7.46 23.01 -12.22
C ALA A 453 -6.32 23.38 -13.19
N ASP A 454 -5.66 22.40 -13.82
CA ASP A 454 -4.57 22.70 -14.76
C ASP A 454 -5.05 22.62 -16.22
N LEU A 455 -4.72 23.66 -16.98
CA LEU A 455 -5.14 23.84 -18.37
C LEU A 455 -4.52 22.81 -19.34
N GLU A 456 -3.50 22.05 -18.91
CA GLU A 456 -2.93 20.92 -19.66
C GLU A 456 -3.75 19.62 -19.48
N THR A 457 -4.62 19.56 -18.46
CA THR A 457 -5.54 18.44 -18.19
C THR A 457 -6.77 18.48 -19.12
N ILE A 458 -7.07 19.60 -19.77
CA ILE A 458 -8.27 19.73 -20.62
C ILE A 458 -8.12 19.03 -21.99
N ASP A 459 -6.91 18.97 -22.54
CA ASP A 459 -6.64 18.30 -23.83
C ASP A 459 -6.46 16.77 -23.68
N ILE A 460 -6.17 16.28 -22.47
CA ILE A 460 -6.01 14.85 -22.16
C ILE A 460 -7.36 14.21 -21.77
N PHE A 461 -8.30 14.98 -21.19
CA PHE A 461 -9.50 14.40 -20.57
C PHE A 461 -10.81 14.53 -21.36
N GLY A 462 -10.85 15.31 -22.45
CA GLY A 462 -12.10 15.62 -23.19
C GLY A 462 -12.84 14.45 -23.87
N GLY A 463 -12.36 13.20 -23.74
CA GLY A 463 -12.92 11.99 -24.33
C GLY A 463 -13.05 10.80 -23.36
N ASN A 464 -13.05 11.01 -22.05
CA ASN A 464 -12.95 9.91 -21.08
C ASN A 464 -14.27 9.55 -20.39
N ALA A 465 -14.47 8.25 -20.14
CA ALA A 465 -15.54 7.73 -19.32
C ALA A 465 -14.99 7.06 -18.04
N PHE A 466 -15.66 7.32 -16.93
CA PHE A 466 -15.48 6.62 -15.66
C PHE A 466 -16.70 5.74 -15.40
N ILE A 467 -16.48 4.44 -15.26
CA ILE A 467 -17.54 3.47 -14.99
C ILE A 467 -17.41 3.00 -13.54
N GLU A 468 -18.47 3.22 -12.77
CA GLU A 468 -18.59 2.68 -11.42
C GLU A 468 -19.21 1.28 -11.49
N ILE A 469 -18.52 0.29 -10.96
CA ILE A 469 -18.98 -1.11 -10.89
C ILE A 469 -19.36 -1.47 -9.45
N SER A 470 -19.96 -2.66 -9.27
CA SER A 470 -20.33 -3.20 -7.96
C SER A 470 -19.52 -4.46 -7.63
N PRO A 471 -18.29 -4.33 -7.08
CA PRO A 471 -17.45 -5.49 -6.83
C PRO A 471 -18.03 -6.50 -5.84
N GLN A 472 -18.76 -6.03 -4.83
CA GLN A 472 -19.44 -6.87 -3.84
C GLN A 472 -20.42 -7.87 -4.47
N ALA A 473 -21.01 -7.54 -5.62
CA ALA A 473 -21.95 -8.42 -6.31
C ALA A 473 -21.31 -9.72 -6.83
N VAL A 474 -19.99 -9.72 -7.00
CA VAL A 474 -19.21 -10.88 -7.48
C VAL A 474 -18.25 -11.43 -6.43
N GLY A 475 -18.41 -11.05 -5.16
CA GLY A 475 -17.57 -11.50 -4.05
C GLY A 475 -16.33 -10.65 -3.77
N GLY A 476 -16.27 -9.43 -4.31
CA GLY A 476 -15.23 -8.44 -4.01
C GLY A 476 -15.47 -7.67 -2.71
N SER A 477 -14.61 -6.68 -2.45
CA SER A 477 -14.80 -5.72 -1.35
C SER A 477 -15.71 -4.57 -1.78
N GLU A 478 -15.91 -3.58 -0.90
CA GLU A 478 -16.56 -2.32 -1.27
C GLU A 478 -15.85 -1.62 -2.44
N TYR A 479 -14.52 -1.72 -2.51
CA TYR A 479 -13.69 -0.96 -3.44
C TYR A 479 -13.02 -1.78 -4.54
N TYR A 480 -12.94 -3.11 -4.42
CA TYR A 480 -12.12 -3.93 -5.33
C TYR A 480 -12.81 -5.20 -5.79
N LEU A 481 -12.62 -5.54 -7.07
CA LEU A 481 -13.00 -6.83 -7.60
C LEU A 481 -12.17 -7.95 -6.96
N PRO A 482 -12.73 -9.16 -6.77
CA PRO A 482 -11.96 -10.31 -6.32
C PRO A 482 -11.06 -10.86 -7.43
N ALA A 483 -10.14 -11.76 -7.09
CA ALA A 483 -9.32 -12.45 -8.08
C ALA A 483 -10.18 -13.20 -9.11
N GLY A 484 -9.70 -13.21 -10.35
CA GLY A 484 -10.29 -13.95 -11.47
C GLY A 484 -10.11 -13.23 -12.79
N ASP A 485 -10.58 -13.86 -13.87
CA ASP A 485 -10.51 -13.27 -15.20
C ASP A 485 -11.82 -12.54 -15.51
N TYR A 486 -11.71 -11.47 -16.27
CA TYR A 486 -12.79 -10.56 -16.58
C TYR A 486 -12.73 -10.18 -18.05
N THR A 487 -13.89 -9.90 -18.63
CA THR A 487 -13.99 -9.24 -19.93
C THR A 487 -14.93 -8.06 -19.83
N PHE A 488 -14.44 -6.91 -20.26
CA PHE A 488 -15.18 -5.68 -20.39
C PHE A 488 -15.55 -5.43 -21.85
N TYR A 489 -16.81 -5.09 -22.11
CA TYR A 489 -17.33 -4.82 -23.44
C TYR A 489 -17.90 -3.40 -23.52
N VAL A 490 -17.66 -2.75 -24.67
CA VAL A 490 -18.37 -1.53 -25.10
C VAL A 490 -19.11 -1.85 -26.39
N CYS A 491 -20.41 -1.55 -26.42
CA CYS A 491 -21.26 -1.88 -27.54
C CYS A 491 -21.02 -0.96 -28.73
N ASP A 492 -21.27 -1.47 -29.94
CA ASP A 492 -21.10 -0.73 -31.19
C ASP A 492 -22.16 0.36 -31.38
N ASN A 493 -23.21 0.36 -30.56
CA ASN A 493 -24.23 1.41 -30.52
C ASN A 493 -23.65 2.78 -30.16
N VAL A 494 -22.55 2.84 -29.38
CA VAL A 494 -21.95 4.13 -28.99
C VAL A 494 -21.42 4.86 -30.23
N ARG A 495 -21.75 6.15 -30.35
CA ARG A 495 -21.37 6.99 -31.50
C ARG A 495 -20.48 8.16 -31.13
N ASP A 496 -19.67 8.60 -32.08
CA ASP A 496 -18.99 9.90 -32.02
C ASP A 496 -19.97 11.07 -32.28
N LEU A 497 -19.51 12.32 -32.09
CA LEU A 497 -20.31 13.52 -32.39
C LEU A 497 -20.76 13.65 -33.86
N LYS A 498 -20.21 12.87 -34.79
CA LYS A 498 -20.59 12.83 -36.20
C LYS A 498 -21.56 11.67 -36.52
N GLY A 499 -21.92 10.87 -35.52
CA GLY A 499 -22.82 9.73 -35.64
C GLY A 499 -22.14 8.45 -36.16
N VAL A 500 -20.81 8.40 -36.19
CA VAL A 500 -20.02 7.23 -36.59
C VAL A 500 -20.00 6.26 -35.40
N HIS A 501 -20.27 4.98 -35.66
CA HIS A 501 -20.19 3.93 -34.63
C HIS A 501 -18.74 3.69 -34.21
N LEU A 502 -18.56 3.25 -32.96
CA LEU A 502 -17.30 2.71 -32.44
C LEU A 502 -16.75 1.63 -33.40
N ASP A 503 -15.45 1.69 -33.68
CA ASP A 503 -14.66 0.63 -34.32
C ASP A 503 -14.05 -0.21 -33.19
N GLY A 504 -14.83 -1.16 -32.69
CA GLY A 504 -14.48 -1.89 -31.47
C GLY A 504 -13.46 -3.01 -31.68
N ASP A 505 -13.35 -3.55 -32.90
CA ASP A 505 -12.42 -4.62 -33.26
C ASP A 505 -11.14 -4.10 -33.94
N GLY A 506 -11.06 -2.80 -34.24
CA GLY A 506 -9.86 -2.11 -34.71
C GLY A 506 -9.52 -2.45 -36.14
N ASP A 507 -10.52 -2.69 -36.98
CA ASP A 507 -10.33 -3.09 -38.39
C ASP A 507 -10.32 -1.89 -39.37
N ASP A 508 -10.34 -0.67 -38.83
CA ASP A 508 -10.46 0.63 -39.51
C ASP A 508 -11.84 0.86 -40.16
N TYR A 509 -12.86 0.05 -39.81
CA TYR A 509 -14.25 0.24 -40.22
C TYR A 509 -15.18 0.48 -39.03
N SER A 510 -16.15 1.37 -39.23
CA SER A 510 -17.14 1.69 -38.19
C SER A 510 -18.05 0.49 -37.91
N GLY A 511 -18.18 0.12 -36.64
CA GLY A 511 -18.94 -1.02 -36.16
C GLY A 511 -18.08 -2.00 -35.35
N GLY A 512 -18.70 -3.06 -34.82
CA GLY A 512 -17.98 -4.04 -34.00
C GLY A 512 -17.89 -3.65 -32.52
N HIS A 513 -17.97 -4.65 -31.65
CA HIS A 513 -17.92 -4.45 -30.20
C HIS A 513 -16.47 -4.39 -29.74
N TYR A 514 -16.18 -3.45 -28.84
CA TYR A 514 -14.92 -3.49 -28.12
C TYR A 514 -15.00 -4.58 -27.05
N ALA A 515 -13.95 -5.39 -26.94
CA ALA A 515 -13.81 -6.40 -25.91
C ALA A 515 -12.39 -6.38 -25.35
N TYR A 516 -12.26 -6.19 -24.05
CA TYR A 516 -10.98 -6.19 -23.36
C TYR A 516 -10.98 -7.22 -22.24
N THR A 517 -10.04 -8.16 -22.32
CA THR A 517 -9.92 -9.26 -21.36
C THR A 517 -8.72 -9.03 -20.46
N PHE A 518 -8.90 -9.20 -19.16
CA PHE A 518 -7.87 -8.99 -18.15
C PHE A 518 -8.02 -9.95 -16.98
N THR A 519 -6.94 -10.14 -16.23
CA THR A 519 -6.92 -10.99 -15.02
C THR A 519 -6.65 -10.13 -13.80
N ASN A 520 -7.50 -10.27 -12.78
CA ASN A 520 -7.25 -9.73 -11.46
C ASN A 520 -6.54 -10.78 -10.61
N LEU A 521 -5.28 -10.51 -10.24
CA LEU A 521 -4.49 -11.44 -9.43
C LEU A 521 -4.71 -11.27 -7.91
N ARG A 522 -5.49 -10.27 -7.47
CA ARG A 522 -5.65 -9.97 -6.04
C ARG A 522 -6.65 -10.86 -5.32
N LEU A 523 -6.20 -11.59 -4.31
CA LEU A 523 -7.10 -12.15 -3.30
C LEU A 523 -7.68 -11.02 -2.44
N PRO A 524 -8.96 -11.07 -2.03
CA PRO A 524 -9.47 -10.13 -1.04
C PRO A 524 -8.52 -10.16 0.16
N ARG A 525 -8.12 -8.96 0.62
CA ARG A 525 -7.25 -8.76 1.78
C ARG A 525 -7.64 -9.74 2.89
N PRO A 526 -6.71 -10.21 3.73
CA PRO A 526 -7.12 -10.86 4.95
C PRO A 526 -7.98 -9.86 5.74
N HIS A 527 -9.30 -9.96 5.57
CA HIS A 527 -10.25 -9.58 6.58
C HIS A 527 -9.74 -10.28 7.82
N VAL A 528 -9.57 -9.54 8.91
CA VAL A 528 -9.20 -10.11 10.20
C VAL A 528 -10.17 -11.28 10.48
N VAL A 529 -9.76 -12.50 10.16
CA VAL A 529 -10.49 -13.71 10.51
C VAL A 529 -9.95 -14.10 11.87
N SER A 530 -10.34 -13.31 12.87
CA SER A 530 -10.16 -13.58 14.28
C SER A 530 -8.77 -13.99 14.77
N VAL A 531 -8.19 -13.19 15.66
CA VAL A 531 -7.06 -13.70 16.47
C VAL A 531 -7.60 -14.75 17.43
N SER A 532 -7.18 -16.00 17.25
CA SER A 532 -7.43 -17.08 18.21
C SER A 532 -6.27 -17.14 19.19
N ALA A 533 -6.54 -16.92 20.48
CA ALA A 533 -5.56 -17.18 21.51
C ALA A 533 -5.50 -18.69 21.82
N TYR A 534 -4.29 -19.20 22.03
CA TYR A 534 -4.03 -20.59 22.40
C TYR A 534 -3.20 -20.66 23.69
N VAL A 535 -3.51 -21.64 24.55
CA VAL A 535 -2.58 -22.10 25.59
C VAL A 535 -2.31 -23.58 25.32
N GLY A 536 -1.08 -23.88 24.88
CA GLY A 536 -0.77 -25.17 24.28
C GLY A 536 -1.63 -25.43 23.04
N ASN A 537 -2.22 -26.63 22.94
CA ASN A 537 -3.09 -27.00 21.79
C ASN A 537 -4.57 -26.63 22.00
N ASN A 538 -4.93 -25.90 23.06
CA ASN A 538 -6.31 -25.57 23.38
C ASN A 538 -6.63 -24.11 23.03
N ARG A 539 -7.67 -23.91 22.21
CA ARG A 539 -8.22 -22.60 21.85
C ARG A 539 -8.99 -21.99 23.02
N ILE A 540 -8.66 -20.76 23.42
CA ILE A 540 -9.20 -20.11 24.64
C ILE A 540 -10.03 -18.86 24.37
N SER A 541 -9.77 -18.11 23.29
CA SER A 541 -10.61 -16.96 22.91
C SER A 541 -10.50 -16.62 21.43
N THR A 542 -11.42 -15.79 20.94
CA THR A 542 -11.50 -15.30 19.56
C THR A 542 -11.81 -13.81 19.64
N ILE A 543 -10.88 -12.95 19.20
CA ILE A 543 -11.12 -11.50 19.07
C ILE A 543 -11.51 -11.24 17.62
N SER A 544 -12.74 -10.75 17.39
CA SER A 544 -13.22 -10.32 16.07
C SER A 544 -13.33 -8.79 16.04
N PRO A 545 -13.03 -8.11 14.92
CA PRO A 545 -13.40 -6.71 14.76
C PRO A 545 -14.91 -6.55 14.90
N GLY A 546 -15.34 -5.63 15.77
CA GLY A 546 -16.73 -5.48 16.16
C GLY A 546 -17.63 -5.10 14.98
N ARG A 547 -18.74 -5.83 14.80
CA ARG A 547 -19.91 -5.30 14.12
C ARG A 547 -20.49 -4.17 14.97
N ASN A 548 -20.84 -3.07 14.32
CA ASN A 548 -21.73 -2.04 14.87
C ASN A 548 -22.94 -2.70 15.56
N LEU A 549 -23.02 -2.58 16.88
CA LEU A 549 -24.27 -2.76 17.62
C LEU A 549 -24.86 -1.38 17.87
N THR A 550 -25.69 -0.92 16.93
CA THR A 550 -26.64 0.15 17.21
C THR A 550 -27.73 -0.38 18.14
N SER A 551 -27.78 0.20 19.35
CA SER A 551 -28.89 0.35 20.33
C SER A 551 -30.04 -0.68 20.41
N SER A 552 -30.32 -1.19 21.61
CA SER A 552 -31.51 -0.83 22.42
C SER A 552 -31.64 -1.63 23.72
N VAL A 553 -31.99 -0.88 24.79
CA VAL A 553 -32.36 -1.22 26.18
C VAL A 553 -31.23 -1.55 27.15
#